data_AF-A0AAD0YL76-F1
#
_entry.id   AF-A0AAD0YL76-F1
#
_cell.length_a   1.000
_cell.length_b   1.000
_cell.length_c   1.000
_cell.angle_alpha   90.00
_cell.angle_beta   90.00
_cell.angle_gamma   90.00
#
_symmetry.space_group_name_H-M   'P 1'
#
loop_
_entity.id
_entity.type
_entity.pdbx_description
1 polymer ?
#
loop_
_entity_poly.entity_id
_entity_poly.type
_entity_poly.pdbx_seq_one_letter_code
_entity_poly.pdbx_strand_id
1 'polypeptide(L)'
;MEKFTIYANNFLNQNIQGYYHTIYTGMNNPGNPDYINDLKNTFNNFSLDKLNKAAQQLENVLMNDLQLISNSLDLPNITVCVVPRAKVNYSINQLRFKSTVKNVINRIDDFVDGTEYITRYQDTMTTHLKNLNLTNYTNNGSEPFPGITNETCRFSNFITNSNILLIDDIYTSSINIDEDAIQALYDNGARSVFFYSIGYRG
;
A
#
# COMPACT_ATOMS: atom_id res chain seq x y z
N MET A 1 15.88 -2.15 4.71
CA MET A 1 15.27 -1.63 3.49
C MET A 1 16.20 -1.85 2.32
N GLU A 2 15.67 -2.38 1.21
CA GLU A 2 16.37 -2.62 -0.05
C GLU A 2 15.75 -1.77 -1.17
N LYS A 3 16.52 -1.49 -2.23
CA LYS A 3 16.06 -0.77 -3.42
C LYS A 3 15.77 -1.75 -4.56
N PHE A 4 14.75 -1.46 -5.37
CA PHE A 4 14.46 -2.22 -6.59
C PHE A 4 13.83 -1.32 -7.66
N THR A 5 13.62 -1.89 -8.85
CA THR A 5 12.92 -1.22 -9.95
C THR A 5 11.63 -1.96 -10.25
N ILE A 6 10.50 -1.26 -10.22
CA ILE A 6 9.26 -1.71 -10.84
C ILE A 6 9.39 -1.37 -12.32
N TYR A 7 9.37 -2.38 -13.18
CA TYR A 7 9.54 -2.18 -14.62
C TYR A 7 8.22 -1.80 -15.29
N ALA A 8 8.30 -0.92 -16.29
CA ALA A 8 7.17 -0.59 -17.15
C ALA A 8 6.56 -1.85 -17.78
N ASN A 9 5.24 -1.87 -17.88
CA ASN A 9 4.46 -2.96 -18.46
C ASN A 9 3.11 -2.41 -18.95
N ASN A 10 2.14 -3.29 -19.21
CA ASN A 10 0.83 -2.87 -19.74
C ASN A 10 -0.04 -2.04 -18.76
N PHE A 11 0.31 -1.99 -17.48
CA PHE A 11 -0.37 -1.22 -16.44
C PHE A 11 0.39 0.07 -16.07
N LEU A 12 1.70 0.12 -16.36
CA LEU A 12 2.58 1.19 -15.94
C LEU A 12 3.50 1.61 -17.09
N ASN A 13 3.43 2.88 -17.48
CA ASN A 13 4.09 3.37 -18.68
C ASN A 13 5.59 3.68 -18.52
N GLN A 14 6.13 3.65 -17.30
CA GLN A 14 7.53 3.99 -17.02
C GLN A 14 8.09 3.21 -15.83
N ASN A 15 9.41 3.02 -15.80
CA ASN A 15 10.06 2.37 -14.67
C ASN A 15 9.97 3.25 -13.42
N ILE A 16 9.80 2.61 -12.27
CA ILE A 16 9.64 3.31 -10.98
C ILE A 16 10.68 2.81 -9.99
N GLN A 17 11.28 3.75 -9.27
CA GLN A 17 12.13 3.43 -8.13
C GLN A 17 11.25 2.93 -6.98
N GLY A 18 11.47 1.67 -6.60
CA GLY A 18 10.80 1.02 -5.49
C GLY A 18 11.75 0.77 -4.32
N TYR A 19 11.18 0.64 -3.13
CA TYR A 19 11.86 0.25 -1.91
C TYR A 19 11.06 -0.85 -1.22
N TYR A 20 11.71 -1.76 -0.51
CA TYR A 20 10.99 -2.71 0.35
C TYR A 20 11.71 -2.98 1.66
N HIS A 21 10.95 -3.34 2.69
CA HIS A 21 11.54 -3.67 4.00
C HIS A 21 12.16 -5.07 4.01
N THR A 22 11.37 -6.09 3.69
CA THR A 22 11.76 -7.50 3.77
C THR A 22 11.08 -8.37 2.70
N ILE A 23 11.56 -9.59 2.51
CA ILE A 23 10.93 -10.58 1.63
C ILE A 23 9.68 -11.14 2.31
N TYR A 24 8.56 -11.17 1.58
CA TYR A 24 7.33 -11.81 2.04
C TYR A 24 7.35 -13.30 1.74
N THR A 25 7.52 -14.13 2.76
CA THR A 25 7.61 -15.59 2.62
C THR A 25 6.26 -16.29 2.78
N GLY A 26 5.22 -15.58 3.22
CA GLY A 26 3.89 -16.13 3.49
C GLY A 26 3.61 -16.26 4.98
N MET A 27 2.36 -16.04 5.39
CA MET A 27 1.98 -15.99 6.81
C MET A 27 2.40 -17.26 7.57
N ASN A 28 2.98 -17.08 8.76
CA ASN A 28 3.55 -18.12 9.64
C ASN A 28 4.83 -18.80 9.14
N ASN A 29 5.39 -18.39 8.00
CA ASN A 29 6.71 -18.86 7.60
C ASN A 29 7.81 -18.11 8.37
N PRO A 30 8.95 -18.76 8.69
CA PRO A 30 10.06 -18.09 9.35
C PRO A 30 10.49 -16.82 8.62
N GLY A 31 10.66 -15.72 9.38
CA GLY A 31 11.07 -14.43 8.85
C GLY A 31 9.98 -13.62 8.12
N ASN A 32 8.75 -14.13 8.01
CA ASN A 32 7.66 -13.39 7.40
C ASN A 32 7.24 -12.18 8.28
N PRO A 33 6.93 -11.02 7.69
CA PRO A 33 6.33 -9.90 8.41
C PRO A 33 4.83 -10.16 8.71
N ASP A 34 4.54 -11.11 9.61
CA ASP A 34 3.17 -11.54 9.95
C ASP A 34 2.28 -10.41 10.46
N TYR A 35 2.88 -9.35 11.03
CA TYR A 35 2.15 -8.16 11.47
C TYR A 35 1.36 -7.50 10.33
N ILE A 36 1.78 -7.67 9.05
CA ILE A 36 1.00 -7.21 7.89
C ILE A 36 -0.34 -7.96 7.82
N ASN A 37 -0.30 -9.29 7.90
CA ASN A 37 -1.50 -10.14 7.86
C ASN A 37 -2.41 -9.85 9.05
N ASP A 38 -1.82 -9.60 10.22
CA ASP A 38 -2.55 -9.21 11.42
C ASP A 38 -3.29 -7.88 11.24
N LEU A 39 -2.63 -6.87 10.66
CA LEU A 39 -3.21 -5.55 10.41
C LEU A 39 -4.28 -5.55 9.30
N LYS A 40 -4.18 -6.46 8.33
CA LYS A 40 -5.24 -6.70 7.32
C LYS A 40 -6.54 -7.14 7.98
N ASN A 41 -6.43 -7.96 9.03
CA ASN A 41 -7.54 -8.49 9.82
C ASN A 41 -8.72 -8.92 8.92
N THR A 42 -8.44 -9.72 7.88
CA THR A 42 -9.38 -9.97 6.77
C THR A 42 -10.76 -10.42 7.24
N PHE A 43 -10.83 -11.20 8.32
CA PHE A 43 -12.07 -11.71 8.92
C PHE A 43 -12.60 -10.89 10.10
N ASN A 44 -11.98 -9.75 10.41
CA ASN A 44 -12.37 -8.81 11.47
C ASN A 44 -12.56 -9.49 12.84
N ASN A 45 -11.72 -10.47 13.17
CA ASN A 45 -11.88 -11.32 14.35
C ASN A 45 -10.65 -11.30 15.30
N PHE A 46 -9.63 -10.50 14.99
CA PHE A 46 -8.47 -10.34 15.86
C PHE A 46 -8.74 -9.36 17.01
N SER A 47 -8.16 -9.66 18.18
CA SER A 47 -8.25 -8.80 19.37
C SER A 47 -7.50 -7.48 19.19
N LEU A 48 -7.94 -6.45 19.91
CA LEU A 48 -7.26 -5.15 19.90
C LEU A 48 -5.80 -5.26 20.34
N ASP A 49 -5.48 -6.09 21.34
CA ASP A 49 -4.10 -6.30 21.77
C ASP A 49 -3.21 -6.87 20.67
N LYS A 50 -3.72 -7.82 19.89
CA LYS A 50 -3.01 -8.38 18.75
C LYS A 50 -2.75 -7.30 17.68
N LEU A 51 -3.78 -6.52 17.36
CA LEU A 51 -3.68 -5.42 16.40
C LEU A 51 -2.71 -4.32 16.86
N ASN A 52 -2.72 -3.97 18.14
CA ASN A 52 -1.81 -2.98 18.71
C ASN A 52 -0.35 -3.45 18.66
N LYS A 53 -0.08 -4.72 18.98
CA LYS A 53 1.26 -5.31 18.84
C LYS A 53 1.74 -5.33 17.39
N ALA A 54 0.85 -5.64 16.45
CA ALA A 54 1.18 -5.61 15.02
C ALA A 54 1.42 -4.17 14.53
N ALA A 55 0.62 -3.21 14.99
CA ALA A 55 0.80 -1.79 14.68
C ALA A 55 2.13 -1.26 15.21
N GLN A 56 2.54 -1.62 16.43
CA GLN A 56 3.83 -1.22 16.98
C GLN A 56 5.01 -1.76 16.17
N GLN A 57 4.91 -3.00 15.67
CA GLN A 57 5.95 -3.57 14.80
C GLN A 57 6.07 -2.81 13.49
N LEU A 58 4.94 -2.55 12.82
CA LEU A 58 4.92 -1.74 11.60
C LEU A 58 5.45 -0.33 11.86
N GLU A 59 5.06 0.29 12.98
CA GLU A 59 5.53 1.62 13.37
C GLU A 59 7.06 1.68 13.49
N ASN A 60 7.67 0.71 14.18
CA ASN A 60 9.12 0.65 14.34
C ASN A 60 9.84 0.51 12.99
N VAL A 61 9.27 -0.28 12.07
CA VAL A 61 9.80 -0.46 10.71
C VAL A 61 9.71 0.84 9.92
N LEU A 62 8.54 1.47 9.89
CA LEU A 62 8.31 2.69 9.12
C LEU A 62 9.13 3.87 9.64
N MET A 63 9.31 4.03 10.96
CA MET A 63 10.14 5.11 11.51
C MET A 63 11.58 5.07 10.99
N ASN A 64 12.14 3.88 10.76
CA ASN A 64 13.48 3.73 10.21
C ASN A 64 13.49 3.85 8.69
N ASP A 65 12.66 3.06 8.01
CA ASP A 65 12.66 2.97 6.56
C ASP A 65 12.27 4.30 5.90
N LEU A 66 11.25 5.00 6.42
CA LEU A 66 10.82 6.27 5.83
C LEU A 66 11.87 7.37 5.97
N GLN A 67 12.65 7.39 7.05
CA GLN A 67 13.77 8.32 7.18
C GLN A 67 14.87 8.03 6.15
N LEU A 68 15.20 6.74 5.95
CA LEU A 68 16.17 6.32 4.93
C LEU A 68 15.69 6.66 3.51
N ILE A 69 14.40 6.52 3.24
CA ILE A 69 13.79 6.90 1.95
C ILE A 69 13.86 8.42 1.77
N SER A 70 13.43 9.22 2.76
CA SER A 70 13.50 10.68 2.68
C SER A 70 14.90 11.15 2.33
N ASN A 71 15.91 10.68 3.08
CA ASN A 71 17.31 10.99 2.85
C ASN A 71 17.81 10.52 1.47
N SER A 72 17.31 9.39 0.96
CA SER A 72 17.71 8.87 -0.35
C SER A 72 17.06 9.61 -1.52
N LEU A 73 15.87 10.17 -1.32
CA LEU A 73 15.15 10.90 -2.37
C LEU A 73 15.63 12.35 -2.45
N ASP A 74 16.00 12.96 -1.32
CA ASP A 74 16.45 14.36 -1.23
C ASP A 74 15.43 15.32 -1.86
N LEU A 75 14.15 15.05 -1.61
CA LEU A 75 13.03 15.83 -2.10
C LEU A 75 12.29 16.51 -0.95
N PRO A 76 11.93 17.79 -1.07
CA PRO A 76 11.08 18.44 -0.08
C PRO A 76 9.63 17.97 -0.21
N ASN A 77 8.92 17.93 0.92
CA ASN A 77 7.47 17.73 1.00
C ASN A 77 6.96 16.49 0.25
N ILE A 78 7.44 15.30 0.64
CA ILE A 78 7.01 14.05 0.01
C ILE A 78 5.61 13.71 0.52
N THR A 79 4.63 13.63 -0.39
CA THR A 79 3.26 13.25 -0.05
C THR A 79 3.17 11.73 0.06
N VAL A 80 2.73 11.21 1.21
CA VAL A 80 2.59 9.76 1.39
C VAL A 80 1.16 9.33 1.11
N CYS A 81 0.99 8.53 0.06
CA CYS A 81 -0.28 7.88 -0.27
C CYS A 81 -0.22 6.40 0.14
N VAL A 82 -1.38 5.80 0.38
CA VAL A 82 -1.49 4.36 0.69
C VAL A 82 -2.40 3.71 -0.34
N VAL A 83 -2.00 2.56 -0.89
CA VAL A 83 -2.84 1.78 -1.80
C VAL A 83 -4.14 1.39 -1.08
N PRO A 84 -5.32 1.72 -1.62
CA PRO A 84 -6.57 1.43 -0.94
C PRO A 84 -6.85 -0.07 -0.98
N ARG A 85 -7.37 -0.61 0.12
CA ARG A 85 -7.82 -2.01 0.22
C ARG A 85 -8.93 -2.29 -0.82
N ALA A 86 -9.08 -3.55 -1.22
CA ALA A 86 -9.92 -3.96 -2.36
C ALA A 86 -11.43 -3.69 -2.21
N LYS A 87 -11.95 -3.65 -0.97
CA LYS A 87 -13.37 -3.36 -0.69
C LYS A 87 -13.58 -1.92 -0.20
N VAL A 88 -14.76 -1.38 -0.48
CA VAL A 88 -15.18 -0.04 -0.03
C VAL A 88 -15.38 -0.01 1.49
N ASN A 89 -16.02 -1.04 2.02
CA ASN A 89 -16.44 -1.10 3.42
C ASN A 89 -15.50 -1.98 4.25
N TYR A 90 -14.56 -1.34 4.95
CA TYR A 90 -13.73 -1.99 5.98
C TYR A 90 -13.98 -1.36 7.35
N SER A 91 -13.92 -2.17 8.40
CA SER A 91 -13.95 -1.66 9.77
C SER A 91 -12.66 -0.89 10.10
N ILE A 92 -12.68 -0.05 11.13
CA ILE A 92 -11.48 0.64 11.61
C ILE A 92 -10.36 -0.34 12.02
N ASN A 93 -10.73 -1.54 12.46
CA ASN A 93 -9.78 -2.60 12.83
C ASN A 93 -9.21 -3.36 11.62
N GLN A 94 -9.74 -3.14 10.42
CA GLN A 94 -9.22 -3.66 9.15
C GLN A 94 -8.44 -2.61 8.36
N LEU A 95 -8.48 -1.34 8.80
CA LEU A 95 -7.74 -0.22 8.24
C LEU A 95 -6.52 0.17 9.09
N ARG A 96 -6.08 -0.74 9.99
CA ARG A 96 -5.01 -0.46 10.95
C ARG A 96 -3.68 -0.16 10.25
N PHE A 97 -3.36 -0.85 9.16
CA PHE A 97 -2.19 -0.56 8.33
C PHE A 97 -2.13 0.92 7.92
N LYS A 98 -3.19 1.42 7.26
CA LYS A 98 -3.29 2.82 6.83
C LYS A 98 -3.20 3.79 8.01
N SER A 99 -3.89 3.49 9.11
CA SER A 99 -3.83 4.34 10.31
C SER A 99 -2.44 4.38 10.95
N THR A 100 -1.69 3.28 10.91
CA THR A 100 -0.31 3.23 11.42
C THR A 100 0.63 4.03 10.51
N VAL A 101 0.50 3.89 9.18
CA VAL A 101 1.24 4.74 8.22
C VAL A 101 0.98 6.21 8.50
N LYS A 102 -0.30 6.61 8.61
CA LYS A 102 -0.70 7.98 8.96
C LYS A 102 -0.09 8.47 10.27
N ASN A 103 -0.08 7.64 11.31
CA ASN A 103 0.51 8.00 12.59
C ASN A 103 2.03 8.21 12.50
N VAL A 104 2.73 7.41 11.69
CA VAL A 104 4.18 7.53 11.51
C VAL A 104 4.53 8.80 10.74
N ILE A 105 3.90 9.04 9.59
CA ILE A 105 4.26 10.16 8.72
C ILE A 105 4.01 11.52 9.40
N ASN A 106 3.01 11.61 10.28
CA ASN A 106 2.73 12.83 11.05
C ASN A 106 3.79 13.13 12.14
N ARG A 107 4.80 12.27 12.29
CA ARG A 107 5.92 12.44 13.23
C ARG A 107 7.26 12.66 12.53
N ILE A 108 7.26 12.74 11.20
CA ILE A 108 8.47 12.94 10.39
C ILE A 108 8.24 14.19 9.53
N ASP A 109 9.03 15.23 9.74
CA ASP A 109 8.78 16.58 9.20
C ASP A 109 8.78 16.68 7.66
N ASP A 110 9.46 15.76 6.95
CA ASP A 110 9.57 15.78 5.49
C ASP A 110 8.31 15.29 4.75
N PHE A 111 7.37 14.67 5.47
CA PHE A 111 6.22 13.99 4.87
C PHE A 111 4.92 14.79 5.02
N VAL A 112 4.11 14.73 3.97
CA VAL A 112 2.73 15.26 3.94
C VAL A 112 1.75 14.10 3.98
N ASP A 113 0.73 14.19 4.84
CA ASP A 113 -0.34 13.18 4.93
C ASP A 113 -1.25 13.21 3.69
N GLY A 114 -1.00 12.29 2.76
CA GLY A 114 -1.85 11.98 1.62
C GLY A 114 -2.58 10.63 1.76
N THR A 115 -2.69 10.07 2.97
CA THR A 115 -3.18 8.69 3.16
C THR A 115 -4.64 8.49 2.76
N GLU A 116 -5.40 9.58 2.60
CA GLU A 116 -6.79 9.59 2.12
C GLU A 116 -6.92 10.11 0.67
N TYR A 117 -5.82 10.39 -0.03
CA TYR A 117 -5.86 10.97 -1.38
C TYR A 117 -6.33 9.98 -2.45
N ILE A 118 -6.27 8.68 -2.17
CA ILE A 118 -6.81 7.62 -3.00
C ILE A 118 -7.83 6.85 -2.17
N THR A 119 -9.12 6.97 -2.52
CA THR A 119 -10.20 6.32 -1.78
C THR A 119 -11.03 5.45 -2.70
N ARG A 120 -11.13 4.15 -2.38
CA ARG A 120 -11.92 3.21 -3.17
C ARG A 120 -13.42 3.44 -2.94
N TYR A 121 -14.17 3.55 -4.03
CA TYR A 121 -15.63 3.71 -4.00
C TYR A 121 -16.39 2.56 -4.67
N GLN A 122 -15.66 1.65 -5.33
CA GLN A 122 -16.20 0.42 -5.91
C GLN A 122 -15.31 -0.78 -5.57
N ASP A 123 -15.93 -1.91 -5.21
CA ASP A 123 -15.22 -3.13 -4.85
C ASP A 123 -14.41 -3.70 -6.03
N THR A 124 -13.20 -4.16 -5.75
CA THR A 124 -12.38 -4.97 -6.66
C THR A 124 -12.14 -6.35 -6.07
N MET A 125 -11.69 -7.28 -6.92
CA MET A 125 -11.35 -8.63 -6.48
C MET A 125 -10.12 -8.61 -5.56
N THR A 126 -10.21 -9.33 -4.45
CA THR A 126 -9.07 -9.63 -3.58
C THR A 126 -8.31 -10.81 -4.16
N THR A 127 -7.19 -10.52 -4.82
CA THR A 127 -6.44 -11.47 -5.65
C THR A 127 -5.89 -12.67 -4.89
N HIS A 128 -5.40 -12.48 -3.66
CA HIS A 128 -4.88 -13.58 -2.82
C HIS A 128 -5.97 -14.51 -2.27
N LEU A 129 -7.25 -14.15 -2.38
CA LEU A 129 -8.39 -14.98 -1.96
C LEU A 129 -9.16 -15.58 -3.14
N LYS A 130 -8.71 -15.35 -4.40
CA LYS A 130 -9.43 -15.75 -5.63
C LYS A 130 -9.87 -17.22 -5.64
N ASN A 131 -9.03 -18.10 -5.12
CA ASN A 131 -9.27 -19.55 -5.14
C ASN A 131 -9.76 -20.12 -3.79
N LEU A 132 -10.12 -19.26 -2.82
CA LEU A 132 -10.57 -19.69 -1.50
C LEU A 132 -12.09 -19.57 -1.39
N ASN A 133 -12.76 -20.70 -1.21
CA ASN A 133 -14.19 -20.74 -0.87
C ASN A 133 -14.36 -20.41 0.62
N LEU A 134 -14.53 -19.13 0.92
CA LEU A 134 -14.68 -18.63 2.28
C LEU A 134 -16.16 -18.35 2.57
N THR A 135 -16.73 -19.09 3.52
CA THR A 135 -18.16 -19.04 3.89
C THR A 135 -18.66 -17.65 4.31
N ASN A 136 -17.76 -16.73 4.70
CA ASN A 136 -18.08 -15.39 5.18
C ASN A 136 -17.29 -14.28 4.47
N TYR A 137 -16.85 -14.51 3.23
CA TYR A 137 -16.14 -13.50 2.44
C TYR A 137 -16.60 -13.48 0.99
N THR A 138 -17.29 -12.42 0.60
CA THR A 138 -17.70 -12.22 -0.79
C THR A 138 -16.56 -11.56 -1.57
N ASN A 139 -15.88 -12.35 -2.40
CA ASN A 139 -14.82 -11.84 -3.27
C ASN A 139 -15.38 -11.28 -4.59
N ASN A 140 -16.31 -10.32 -4.50
CA ASN A 140 -16.91 -9.61 -5.64
C ASN A 140 -15.94 -8.62 -6.30
N GLY A 141 -16.37 -8.00 -7.41
CA GLY A 141 -15.62 -6.96 -8.11
C GLY A 141 -14.75 -7.51 -9.24
N SER A 142 -14.22 -6.60 -10.05
CA SER A 142 -13.43 -6.95 -11.23
C SER A 142 -12.04 -7.50 -10.85
N GLU A 143 -11.53 -8.42 -11.66
CA GLU A 143 -10.12 -8.82 -11.62
C GLU A 143 -9.21 -7.65 -12.03
N PRO A 144 -7.90 -7.66 -11.70
CA PRO A 144 -6.99 -6.60 -12.14
C PRO A 144 -6.99 -6.43 -13.67
N PHE A 145 -7.13 -5.19 -14.13
CA PHE A 145 -6.97 -4.75 -15.52
C PHE A 145 -6.39 -3.33 -15.56
N PRO A 146 -5.70 -2.91 -16.65
CA PRO A 146 -5.15 -1.57 -16.74
C PRO A 146 -6.24 -0.49 -16.63
N GLY A 147 -6.09 0.43 -15.68
CA GLY A 147 -7.06 1.49 -15.38
C GLY A 147 -8.03 1.17 -14.24
N ILE A 148 -7.99 -0.03 -13.63
CA ILE A 148 -8.94 -0.41 -12.57
C ILE A 148 -8.91 0.56 -11.38
N THR A 149 -7.76 1.12 -11.04
CA THR A 149 -7.61 2.07 -9.93
C THR A 149 -8.28 3.40 -10.26
N ASN A 150 -8.12 3.90 -11.49
CA ASN A 150 -8.87 5.09 -11.95
C ASN A 150 -10.38 4.84 -11.98
N GLU A 151 -10.82 3.66 -12.42
CA GLU A 151 -12.24 3.33 -12.50
C GLU A 151 -12.89 3.12 -11.13
N THR A 152 -12.15 2.69 -10.11
CA THR A 152 -12.73 2.27 -8.82
C THR A 152 -12.35 3.15 -7.63
N CYS A 153 -11.48 4.15 -7.83
CA CYS A 153 -11.06 5.08 -6.78
C CYS A 153 -11.39 6.54 -7.11
N ARG A 154 -11.52 7.34 -6.05
CA ARG A 154 -11.56 8.79 -6.09
C ARG A 154 -10.19 9.33 -5.71
N PHE A 155 -9.82 10.42 -6.37
CA PHE A 155 -8.53 11.06 -6.23
C PHE A 155 -8.70 12.47 -5.65
N SER A 156 -7.79 12.83 -4.75
CA SER A 156 -7.69 14.19 -4.23
C SER A 156 -7.04 15.11 -5.26
N ASN A 157 -7.57 16.33 -5.40
CA ASN A 157 -6.96 17.37 -6.26
C ASN A 157 -5.56 17.79 -5.78
N PHE A 158 -5.17 17.45 -4.54
CA PHE A 158 -3.83 17.70 -4.00
C PHE A 158 -2.75 16.75 -4.55
N ILE A 159 -3.12 15.73 -5.33
CA ILE A 159 -2.17 14.88 -6.07
C ILE A 159 -1.43 15.68 -7.14
N THR A 160 -2.09 16.65 -7.78
CA THR A 160 -1.52 17.39 -8.90
C THR A 160 -0.24 18.11 -8.47
N ASN A 161 0.83 17.90 -9.24
CA ASN A 161 2.17 18.47 -9.06
C ASN A 161 2.87 18.09 -7.73
N SER A 162 2.43 17.01 -7.07
CA SER A 162 3.05 16.49 -5.85
C SER A 162 4.13 15.42 -6.15
N ASN A 163 5.13 15.30 -5.27
CA ASN A 163 6.04 14.16 -5.23
C ASN A 163 5.44 13.12 -4.29
N ILE A 164 5.16 11.91 -4.78
CA ILE A 164 4.41 10.91 -4.02
C ILE A 164 5.30 9.73 -3.66
N LEU A 165 5.25 9.32 -2.40
CA LEU A 165 5.64 7.98 -1.97
C LEU A 165 4.36 7.15 -1.79
N LEU A 166 4.09 6.22 -2.70
CA LEU A 166 2.97 5.29 -2.59
C LEU A 166 3.40 4.08 -1.76
N ILE A 167 2.65 3.80 -0.70
CA ILE A 167 2.91 2.68 0.21
C ILE A 167 1.86 1.60 0.02
N ASP A 168 2.30 0.35 -0.16
CA ASP A 168 1.45 -0.82 -0.01
C ASP A 168 1.99 -1.78 1.06
N ASP A 169 1.15 -2.72 1.47
CA ASP A 169 1.54 -3.75 2.41
C ASP A 169 2.50 -4.78 1.78
N ILE A 170 2.21 -5.27 0.58
CA ILE A 170 3.00 -6.31 -0.09
C ILE A 170 2.99 -6.07 -1.60
N TYR A 171 4.16 -5.77 -2.15
CA TYR A 171 4.35 -5.77 -3.59
C TYR A 171 4.43 -7.19 -4.13
N THR A 172 3.62 -7.48 -5.17
CA THR A 172 3.66 -8.77 -5.90
C THR A 172 3.74 -8.51 -7.41
N SER A 173 4.92 -8.75 -7.98
CA SER A 173 5.31 -8.41 -9.38
C SER A 173 4.37 -8.90 -10.49
N SER A 174 3.57 -9.93 -10.23
CA SER A 174 2.68 -10.57 -11.22
C SER A 174 1.23 -10.10 -11.17
N ILE A 175 0.86 -9.28 -10.17
CA ILE A 175 -0.53 -8.90 -9.91
C ILE A 175 -0.90 -7.55 -10.53
N ASN A 176 0.07 -6.64 -10.71
CA ASN A 176 -0.07 -5.35 -11.38
C ASN A 176 -1.02 -4.33 -10.72
N ILE A 177 -1.40 -4.53 -9.45
CA ILE A 177 -2.25 -3.56 -8.73
C ILE A 177 -1.45 -2.34 -8.30
N ASP A 178 -0.20 -2.53 -7.87
CA ASP A 178 0.67 -1.43 -7.47
C ASP A 178 1.08 -0.60 -8.70
N GLU A 179 1.42 -1.27 -9.80
CA GLU A 179 1.71 -0.67 -11.10
C GLU A 179 0.55 0.21 -11.57
N ASP A 180 -0.68 -0.32 -11.50
CA ASP A 180 -1.88 0.42 -11.87
C ASP A 180 -2.16 1.62 -10.95
N ALA A 181 -1.94 1.45 -9.64
CA ALA A 181 -2.10 2.54 -8.68
C ALA A 181 -1.06 3.65 -8.90
N ILE A 182 0.18 3.30 -9.24
CA ILE A 182 1.23 4.25 -9.63
C ILE A 182 0.83 4.99 -10.90
N GLN A 183 0.35 4.26 -11.92
CA GLN A 183 -0.08 4.88 -13.17
C GLN A 183 -1.26 5.85 -12.94
N ALA A 184 -2.24 5.46 -12.12
CA ALA A 184 -3.37 6.32 -11.76
C ALA A 184 -2.92 7.62 -11.08
N LEU A 185 -1.87 7.60 -10.25
CA LEU A 185 -1.31 8.82 -9.68
C LEU A 185 -0.72 9.76 -10.74
N TYR A 186 0.00 9.22 -11.72
CA TYR A 186 0.50 10.02 -12.86
C TYR A 186 -0.65 10.55 -13.72
N ASP A 187 -1.69 9.75 -13.98
CA ASP A 187 -2.87 10.17 -14.74
C ASP A 187 -3.63 11.33 -14.05
N ASN A 188 -3.55 11.39 -12.71
CA ASN A 188 -4.10 12.48 -11.89
C ASN A 188 -3.10 13.63 -11.63
N GLY A 189 -1.98 13.65 -12.37
CA GLY A 189 -1.06 14.78 -12.44
C GLY A 189 0.03 14.80 -11.37
N ALA A 190 0.34 13.68 -10.72
CA ALA A 190 1.52 13.59 -9.86
C ALA A 190 2.80 14.00 -10.62
N ARG A 191 3.70 14.74 -9.97
CA ARG A 191 4.98 15.15 -10.56
C ARG A 191 5.95 13.97 -10.64
N SER A 192 6.03 13.21 -9.55
CA SER A 192 6.84 12.01 -9.43
C SER A 192 6.16 11.03 -8.49
N VAL A 193 6.35 9.74 -8.73
CA VAL A 193 5.85 8.66 -7.88
C VAL A 193 7.00 7.69 -7.60
N PHE A 194 7.21 7.42 -6.33
CA PHE A 194 8.09 6.40 -5.77
C PHE A 194 7.23 5.36 -5.07
N PHE A 195 7.74 4.14 -4.94
CA PHE A 195 6.99 3.05 -4.32
C PHE A 195 7.72 2.50 -3.10
N TYR A 196 6.97 2.15 -2.06
CA TYR A 196 7.49 1.38 -0.93
C TYR A 196 6.50 0.30 -0.51
N SER A 197 7.02 -0.90 -0.21
CA SER A 197 6.24 -1.96 0.43
C SER A 197 6.94 -2.54 1.65
N ILE A 198 6.16 -3.06 2.59
CA ILE A 198 6.75 -3.80 3.71
C ILE A 198 7.25 -5.16 3.23
N GLY A 199 6.37 -5.91 2.55
CA GLY A 199 6.71 -7.18 1.93
C GLY A 199 7.07 -7.03 0.46
N TYR A 200 8.11 -7.72 0.01
CA TYR A 200 8.39 -7.95 -1.40
C TYR A 200 8.19 -9.42 -1.74
N ARG A 201 7.33 -9.68 -2.74
CA ARG A 201 7.14 -11.00 -3.32
C ARG A 201 7.47 -10.94 -4.82
N GLY A 202 8.67 -11.41 -5.13
CA GLY A 202 9.19 -11.54 -6.50
C GLY A 202 8.40 -12.53 -7.34
#